data_AF-A0A8H6F100-F1
#
_entry.id   AF-A0A8H6F100-F1
#
_cell.length_a   1.000
_cell.length_b   1.000
_cell.length_c   1.000
_cell.angle_alpha   90.00
_cell.angle_beta   90.00
_cell.angle_gamma   90.00
#
_symmetry.space_group_name_H-M   'P 1'
#
loop_
_entity.id
_entity.type
_entity.pdbx_description
1 polymer ?
#
loop_
_entity_poly.entity_id
_entity_poly.type
_entity_poly.pdbx_seq_one_letter_code
_entity_poly.pdbx_strand_id
1 'polypeptide(L)'
;MHTITSNTIGNENEENSEPQVIGEDEEYNLAQDPILQQLPEFEYDKLLPEQYIKFTDSDIPTLLNYIFDLRSQTTYQHNTKLPAAIVFQLVRYSALKVESTELTDFLFDCFTARLRTITNTKSGAFNMAIQDDGKPANAMGAGDIVLLSYWLSSLQFLHFYFGKNNIYLKFPRFLQELINLVQSLTATLSFSINSRLNLLVDDCIINFTNLVDVSNVLYAKDWNLFKKNKSHPNTYDDIMNTLYHQFNMDLMKPSPIRYLQVLGALDYVLRIHKVDNLLRSEAFSQVFYYINCTIFNRLISQSKYCSRAKAIQIRLNVSAIEDWLRSHNVKNPHYLQFYYNSLYHIGKNQLQPTIELLQWLQCMTSLSDEESLINTINQFDCLNYYQLFKVANKLYKYEVNEVKLPKKLIQVIKSLMTEQGPNQIQRMFLHYMTQTTFLSKEEYIYLNPNYIFEVALPNLTELINSYGAGLGGVRILRNKKYQPSLPISIMDDIDEKLTENRSWQNETYDYDNEKDGEDDEEEEHNEGANANGDELFKQVQMPNSLLHKNWGDTSTGVEDFESNPW
;
A
#
# COMPACT_ATOMS: atom_id res chain seq x y z
N MET A 1 28.73 36.57 -47.66
CA MET A 1 27.61 35.74 -48.15
C MET A 1 27.91 34.31 -47.75
N HIS A 2 26.89 33.61 -47.23
CA HIS A 2 26.90 32.30 -46.54
C HIS A 2 27.02 32.35 -45.02
N THR A 3 25.85 32.40 -44.39
CA THR A 3 25.59 32.03 -43.00
C THR A 3 24.65 30.84 -43.03
N ILE A 4 25.08 29.71 -42.49
CA ILE A 4 24.27 28.50 -42.27
C ILE A 4 23.59 28.67 -40.91
N THR A 5 22.27 28.55 -40.89
CA THR A 5 21.40 28.65 -39.71
C THR A 5 21.33 27.31 -38.97
N SER A 6 21.74 27.30 -37.69
CA SER A 6 21.41 26.24 -36.72
C SER A 6 20.30 26.74 -35.79
N ASN A 7 19.15 26.09 -35.82
CA ASN A 7 18.01 26.33 -34.93
C ASN A 7 18.33 25.83 -33.51
N THR A 8 18.26 26.73 -32.54
CA THR A 8 18.03 26.44 -31.12
C THR A 8 16.53 26.44 -30.86
N ILE A 9 15.95 25.28 -30.49
CA ILE A 9 14.63 25.19 -29.87
C ILE A 9 14.88 25.01 -28.38
N GLY A 10 14.64 26.06 -27.61
CA GLY A 10 14.58 26.02 -26.15
C GLY A 10 13.20 25.52 -25.70
N ASN A 11 13.20 24.54 -24.80
CA ASN A 11 12.03 24.11 -24.05
C ASN A 11 11.69 25.17 -22.99
N GLU A 12 10.72 26.03 -23.28
CA GLU A 12 9.94 26.75 -22.28
C GLU A 12 8.52 26.21 -22.35
N ASN A 13 8.17 25.21 -21.53
CA ASN A 13 6.78 24.73 -21.33
C ASN A 13 6.66 23.76 -20.12
N GLU A 14 7.30 24.04 -18.97
CA GLU A 14 7.09 23.23 -17.75
C GLU A 14 6.60 24.00 -16.52
N GLU A 15 6.34 25.31 -16.63
CA GLU A 15 5.76 26.09 -15.54
C GLU A 15 4.43 26.70 -15.99
N ASN A 16 3.33 25.95 -15.82
CA ASN A 16 1.94 26.42 -15.60
C ASN A 16 0.92 25.30 -15.91
N SER A 17 0.99 24.17 -15.20
CA SER A 17 -0.16 23.27 -15.10
C SER A 17 -1.01 23.70 -13.91
N GLU A 18 -2.00 24.56 -14.16
CA GLU A 18 -3.09 24.79 -13.20
C GLU A 18 -3.73 23.45 -12.82
N PRO A 19 -4.14 23.25 -11.55
CA PRO A 19 -4.82 22.03 -11.14
C PRO A 19 -6.14 21.88 -11.91
N GLN A 20 -6.16 20.96 -12.87
CA GLN A 20 -7.31 20.64 -13.73
C GLN A 20 -8.58 20.38 -12.92
N VAL A 21 -9.73 20.85 -13.41
CA VAL A 21 -11.03 20.84 -12.74
C VAL A 21 -11.65 19.44 -12.84
N ILE A 22 -11.28 18.56 -11.91
CA ILE A 22 -11.61 17.11 -11.89
C ILE A 22 -13.11 16.76 -12.03
N GLY A 23 -14.06 17.68 -11.76
CA GLY A 23 -15.49 17.37 -11.66
C GLY A 23 -16.39 17.75 -12.85
N GLU A 24 -16.17 18.90 -13.49
CA GLU A 24 -16.97 19.33 -14.66
C GLU A 24 -16.44 18.69 -15.94
N ASP A 25 -15.12 18.50 -16.02
CA ASP A 25 -14.46 17.81 -17.11
C ASP A 25 -14.87 16.33 -17.17
N GLU A 26 -15.11 15.66 -16.03
CA GLU A 26 -15.48 14.23 -16.05
C GLU A 26 -16.84 13.99 -16.71
N GLU A 27 -17.89 14.70 -16.32
CA GLU A 27 -19.24 14.50 -16.91
C GLU A 27 -19.24 14.88 -18.39
N TYR A 28 -18.52 15.95 -18.78
CA TYR A 28 -18.33 16.34 -20.18
C TYR A 28 -17.60 15.26 -20.99
N ASN A 29 -16.54 14.66 -20.44
CA ASN A 29 -15.82 13.57 -21.08
C ASN A 29 -16.70 12.31 -21.20
N LEU A 30 -17.50 12.00 -20.17
CA LEU A 30 -18.44 10.87 -20.21
C LEU A 30 -19.58 11.08 -21.20
N ALA A 31 -19.98 12.33 -21.44
CA ALA A 31 -20.98 12.67 -22.45
C ALA A 31 -20.50 12.36 -23.88
N GLN A 32 -19.21 12.15 -24.11
CA GLN A 32 -18.70 11.76 -25.43
C GLN A 32 -18.80 10.26 -25.70
N ASP A 33 -19.13 9.43 -24.69
CA ASP A 33 -19.28 7.99 -24.82
C ASP A 33 -20.74 7.61 -25.20
N PRO A 34 -21.02 7.22 -26.46
CA PRO A 34 -22.37 6.90 -26.90
C PRO A 34 -22.92 5.62 -26.25
N ILE A 35 -22.04 4.67 -25.88
CA ILE A 35 -22.45 3.41 -25.23
C ILE A 35 -22.97 3.74 -23.83
N LEU A 36 -22.25 4.59 -23.10
CA LEU A 36 -22.64 5.00 -21.76
C LEU A 36 -23.96 5.79 -21.74
N GLN A 37 -24.21 6.63 -22.74
CA GLN A 37 -25.48 7.36 -22.85
C GLN A 37 -26.68 6.42 -23.01
N GLN A 38 -26.53 5.41 -23.85
CA GLN A 38 -27.58 4.43 -24.17
C GLN A 38 -27.78 3.39 -23.07
N LEU A 39 -26.80 3.22 -22.17
CA LEU A 39 -26.87 2.27 -21.08
C LEU A 39 -28.10 2.57 -20.18
N PRO A 40 -29.00 1.60 -19.96
CA PRO A 40 -30.15 1.78 -19.08
C PRO A 40 -29.71 1.99 -17.64
N GLU A 41 -30.51 2.70 -16.84
CA GLU A 41 -30.21 2.89 -15.42
C GLU A 41 -30.43 1.58 -14.65
N PHE A 42 -29.50 1.28 -13.74
CA PHE A 42 -29.59 0.07 -12.92
C PHE A 42 -30.61 0.25 -11.78
N GLU A 43 -31.55 -0.68 -11.67
CA GLU A 43 -32.64 -0.62 -10.68
C GLU A 43 -32.27 -1.43 -9.43
N TYR A 44 -32.05 -0.72 -8.33
CA TYR A 44 -31.63 -1.34 -7.07
C TYR A 44 -32.83 -1.88 -6.29
N ASP A 45 -33.96 -1.18 -6.26
CA ASP A 45 -35.11 -1.60 -5.45
C ASP A 45 -35.94 -2.72 -6.08
N LYS A 46 -35.91 -2.83 -7.41
CA LYS A 46 -36.65 -3.85 -8.16
C LYS A 46 -35.69 -4.80 -8.85
N LEU A 47 -36.04 -6.08 -8.83
CA LEU A 47 -35.26 -7.12 -9.47
C LEU A 47 -35.71 -7.30 -10.93
N LEU A 48 -34.91 -6.79 -11.86
CA LEU A 48 -35.15 -6.93 -13.30
C LEU A 48 -34.37 -8.13 -13.89
N PRO A 49 -34.90 -8.82 -14.92
CA PRO A 49 -34.28 -10.02 -15.49
C PRO A 49 -32.82 -9.88 -15.95
N GLU A 50 -32.44 -8.71 -16.45
CA GLU A 50 -31.09 -8.42 -16.97
C GLU A 50 -30.11 -7.90 -15.89
N GLN A 51 -30.52 -7.93 -14.61
CA GLN A 51 -29.76 -7.33 -13.49
C GLN A 51 -29.37 -8.34 -12.41
N TYR A 52 -29.41 -9.62 -12.74
CA TYR A 52 -28.93 -10.72 -11.90
C TYR A 52 -28.49 -11.91 -12.77
N ILE A 53 -27.58 -12.73 -12.25
CA ILE A 53 -27.08 -13.93 -12.93
C ILE A 53 -27.68 -15.15 -12.25
N LYS A 54 -28.34 -16.03 -13.02
CA LYS A 54 -28.90 -17.29 -12.51
C LYS A 54 -27.79 -18.34 -12.41
N PHE A 55 -27.68 -19.02 -11.29
CA PHE A 55 -26.68 -20.05 -11.06
C PHE A 55 -27.16 -21.08 -10.02
N THR A 56 -26.51 -22.24 -9.97
CA THR A 56 -26.64 -23.22 -8.88
C THR A 56 -25.34 -23.31 -8.06
N ASP A 57 -25.39 -23.99 -6.92
CA ASP A 57 -24.21 -24.26 -6.08
C ASP A 57 -23.05 -24.91 -6.84
N SER A 58 -23.36 -25.83 -7.77
CA SER A 58 -22.39 -26.49 -8.66
C SER A 58 -21.67 -25.54 -9.63
N ASP A 59 -22.25 -24.37 -9.95
CA ASP A 59 -21.64 -23.39 -10.85
C ASP A 59 -20.59 -22.50 -10.17
N ILE A 60 -20.61 -22.42 -8.84
CA ILE A 60 -19.79 -21.49 -8.06
C ILE A 60 -18.29 -21.61 -8.38
N PRO A 61 -17.67 -22.81 -8.45
CA PRO A 61 -16.25 -22.92 -8.79
C PRO A 61 -15.89 -22.30 -10.15
N THR A 62 -16.69 -22.58 -11.19
CA THR A 62 -16.47 -22.08 -12.55
C THR A 62 -16.64 -20.56 -12.60
N LEU A 63 -17.69 -20.04 -11.97
CA LEU A 63 -17.95 -18.60 -11.88
C LEU A 63 -16.84 -17.87 -11.12
N LEU A 64 -16.38 -18.41 -9.99
CA LEU A 64 -15.27 -17.82 -9.25
C LEU A 64 -13.99 -17.83 -10.08
N ASN A 65 -13.65 -18.93 -10.76
CA ASN A 65 -12.47 -18.95 -11.65
C ASN A 65 -12.55 -17.82 -12.69
N TYR A 66 -13.69 -17.65 -13.36
CA TYR A 66 -13.88 -16.55 -14.31
C TYR A 66 -13.70 -15.16 -13.65
N ILE A 67 -14.35 -14.91 -12.50
CA ILE A 67 -14.25 -13.64 -11.76
C ILE A 67 -12.80 -13.31 -11.40
N PHE A 68 -12.03 -14.29 -10.95
CA PHE A 68 -10.64 -14.11 -10.56
C PHE A 68 -9.68 -14.04 -11.77
N ASP A 69 -10.06 -14.59 -12.94
CA ASP A 69 -9.28 -14.55 -14.18
C ASP A 69 -9.48 -13.25 -14.99
N LEU A 70 -10.53 -12.47 -14.73
CA LEU A 70 -10.78 -11.17 -15.40
C LEU A 70 -9.56 -10.23 -15.38
N ARG A 71 -8.80 -10.23 -14.28
CA ARG A 71 -7.59 -9.39 -14.16
C ARG A 71 -6.46 -9.82 -15.10
N SER A 72 -6.46 -11.08 -15.54
CA SER A 72 -5.44 -11.65 -16.42
C SER A 72 -5.74 -11.34 -17.89
N GLN A 73 -6.97 -10.92 -18.19
CA GLN A 73 -7.39 -10.52 -19.53
C GLN A 73 -7.02 -9.06 -19.76
N THR A 74 -6.20 -8.77 -20.78
CA THR A 74 -5.70 -7.41 -21.09
C THR A 74 -6.83 -6.37 -21.21
N THR A 75 -7.99 -6.77 -21.75
CA THR A 75 -9.16 -5.91 -21.90
C THR A 75 -9.75 -5.43 -20.57
N TYR A 76 -9.68 -6.26 -19.52
CA TYR A 76 -10.36 -6.03 -18.23
C TYR A 76 -9.40 -5.89 -17.05
N GLN A 77 -8.09 -5.93 -17.29
CA GLN A 77 -7.02 -5.96 -16.28
C GLN A 77 -7.16 -4.89 -15.19
N HIS A 78 -7.62 -3.69 -15.54
CA HIS A 78 -7.80 -2.57 -14.60
C HIS A 78 -9.28 -2.29 -14.27
N ASN A 79 -10.22 -3.06 -14.80
CA ASN A 79 -11.64 -2.85 -14.63
C ASN A 79 -12.18 -3.54 -13.38
N THR A 80 -11.85 -2.96 -12.23
CA THR A 80 -12.16 -3.48 -10.88
C THR A 80 -13.66 -3.53 -10.56
N LYS A 81 -14.50 -2.84 -11.34
CA LYS A 81 -15.96 -2.85 -11.14
C LYS A 81 -16.61 -4.16 -11.60
N LEU A 82 -16.02 -4.85 -12.58
CA LEU A 82 -16.58 -6.08 -13.17
C LEU A 82 -16.66 -7.23 -12.17
N PRO A 83 -15.58 -7.64 -11.47
CA PRO A 83 -15.69 -8.70 -10.48
C PRO A 83 -16.71 -8.36 -9.38
N ALA A 84 -16.74 -7.09 -8.94
CA ALA A 84 -17.71 -6.62 -7.95
C ALA A 84 -19.15 -6.71 -8.47
N ALA A 85 -19.40 -6.33 -9.73
CA ALA A 85 -20.71 -6.38 -10.36
C ALA A 85 -21.20 -7.82 -10.53
N ILE A 86 -20.33 -8.75 -10.96
CA ILE A 86 -20.68 -10.17 -11.11
C ILE A 86 -21.05 -10.76 -9.73
N VAL A 87 -20.20 -10.59 -8.72
CA VAL A 87 -20.48 -11.08 -7.35
C VAL A 87 -21.78 -10.49 -6.82
N PHE A 88 -22.00 -9.18 -7.02
CA PHE A 88 -23.22 -8.52 -6.61
C PHE A 88 -24.47 -9.08 -7.31
N GLN A 89 -24.41 -9.30 -8.63
CA GLN A 89 -25.54 -9.84 -9.39
C GLN A 89 -25.86 -11.31 -9.03
N LEU A 90 -24.84 -12.12 -8.72
CA LEU A 90 -25.02 -13.48 -8.17
C LEU A 90 -25.70 -13.42 -6.79
N VAL A 91 -25.20 -12.57 -5.89
CA VAL A 91 -25.81 -12.36 -4.57
C VAL A 91 -27.26 -11.84 -4.69
N ARG A 92 -27.55 -10.91 -5.62
CA ARG A 92 -28.93 -10.45 -5.87
C ARG A 92 -29.84 -11.61 -6.26
N TYR A 93 -29.38 -12.52 -7.13
CA TYR A 93 -30.16 -13.69 -7.52
C TYR A 93 -30.44 -14.61 -6.32
N SER A 94 -29.40 -15.07 -5.63
CA SER A 94 -29.57 -16.02 -4.53
C SER A 94 -30.36 -15.43 -3.35
N ALA A 95 -30.12 -14.15 -3.01
CA ALA A 95 -30.72 -13.50 -1.85
C ALA A 95 -32.13 -12.94 -2.09
N LEU A 96 -32.45 -12.49 -3.31
CA LEU A 96 -33.70 -11.78 -3.60
C LEU A 96 -34.63 -12.55 -4.55
N LYS A 97 -34.09 -13.41 -5.44
CA LYS A 97 -34.91 -14.21 -6.36
C LYS A 97 -35.20 -15.59 -5.83
N VAL A 98 -34.14 -16.30 -5.43
CA VAL A 98 -34.23 -17.65 -4.84
C VAL A 98 -34.59 -17.56 -3.36
N GLU A 99 -34.21 -16.46 -2.71
CA GLU A 99 -34.38 -16.23 -1.26
C GLU A 99 -33.69 -17.30 -0.40
N SER A 100 -32.58 -17.86 -0.88
CA SER A 100 -31.78 -18.86 -0.15
C SER A 100 -30.63 -18.18 0.59
N THR A 101 -30.69 -18.22 1.92
CA THR A 101 -29.60 -17.73 2.79
C THR A 101 -28.37 -18.62 2.66
N GLU A 102 -28.56 -19.94 2.62
CA GLU A 102 -27.47 -20.93 2.54
C GLU A 102 -26.64 -20.76 1.26
N LEU A 103 -27.31 -20.66 0.10
CA LEU A 103 -26.61 -20.45 -1.18
C LEU A 103 -25.88 -19.11 -1.21
N THR A 104 -26.48 -18.07 -0.64
CA THR A 104 -25.90 -16.72 -0.60
C THR A 104 -24.66 -16.67 0.29
N ASP A 105 -24.74 -17.26 1.49
CA ASP A 105 -23.61 -17.34 2.42
C ASP A 105 -22.50 -18.22 1.84
N PHE A 106 -22.82 -19.37 1.26
CA PHE A 106 -21.85 -20.27 0.63
C PHE A 106 -21.09 -19.59 -0.52
N LEU A 107 -21.81 -18.91 -1.43
CA LEU A 107 -21.19 -18.13 -2.51
C LEU A 107 -20.21 -17.10 -1.95
N PHE A 108 -20.63 -16.32 -0.95
CA PHE A 108 -19.83 -15.25 -0.39
C PHE A 108 -18.61 -15.79 0.38
N ASP A 109 -18.79 -16.86 1.16
CA ASP A 109 -17.68 -17.53 1.85
C ASP A 109 -16.65 -18.10 0.87
N CYS A 110 -17.09 -18.74 -0.24
CA CYS A 110 -16.19 -19.21 -1.29
C CYS A 110 -15.43 -18.05 -1.96
N PHE A 111 -16.12 -16.94 -2.27
CA PHE A 111 -15.51 -15.74 -2.82
C PHE A 111 -14.44 -15.17 -1.87
N THR A 112 -14.77 -14.97 -0.59
CA THR A 112 -13.83 -14.40 0.39
C THR A 112 -12.65 -15.32 0.66
N ALA A 113 -12.85 -16.65 0.71
CA ALA A 113 -11.79 -17.63 0.88
C ALA A 113 -10.82 -17.64 -0.32
N ARG A 114 -11.34 -17.56 -1.55
CA ARG A 114 -10.52 -17.46 -2.77
C ARG A 114 -9.75 -16.15 -2.80
N LEU A 115 -10.39 -15.02 -2.45
CA LEU A 115 -9.73 -13.72 -2.36
C LEU A 115 -8.57 -13.78 -1.36
N ARG A 116 -8.80 -14.29 -0.15
CA ARG A 116 -7.73 -14.43 0.85
C ARG A 116 -6.57 -15.30 0.37
N THR A 117 -6.88 -16.33 -0.42
CA THR A 117 -5.87 -17.23 -0.99
C THR A 117 -5.00 -16.52 -2.01
N ILE A 118 -5.60 -15.82 -2.97
CA ILE A 118 -4.85 -15.17 -4.05
C ILE A 118 -4.07 -13.93 -3.58
N THR A 119 -4.57 -13.21 -2.57
CA THR A 119 -3.89 -12.04 -2.00
C THR A 119 -2.94 -12.39 -0.86
N ASN A 120 -2.78 -13.68 -0.54
CA ASN A 120 -1.96 -14.18 0.56
C ASN A 120 -2.32 -13.56 1.93
N THR A 121 -3.62 -13.44 2.22
CA THR A 121 -4.18 -12.88 3.46
C THR A 121 -4.98 -13.92 4.27
N LYS A 122 -4.69 -15.21 4.07
CA LYS A 122 -5.44 -16.35 4.65
C LYS A 122 -5.67 -16.27 6.16
N SER A 123 -4.68 -15.81 6.92
CA SER A 123 -4.77 -15.83 8.38
C SER A 123 -5.61 -14.71 8.97
N GLY A 124 -5.99 -13.67 8.20
CA GLY A 124 -6.52 -12.40 8.72
C GLY A 124 -5.52 -11.63 9.63
N ALA A 125 -4.54 -12.33 10.18
CA ALA A 125 -3.38 -11.82 10.89
C ALA A 125 -2.23 -11.58 9.92
N PHE A 126 -1.76 -10.34 9.92
CA PHE A 126 -0.60 -9.91 9.16
C PHE A 126 0.69 -10.31 9.89
N ASN A 127 1.49 -11.21 9.31
CA ASN A 127 2.76 -11.68 9.89
C ASN A 127 3.96 -11.06 9.16
N MET A 128 4.47 -9.94 9.69
CA MET A 128 5.69 -9.30 9.17
C MET A 128 6.93 -10.21 9.21
N ALA A 129 7.00 -11.12 10.19
CA ALA A 129 8.18 -11.96 10.41
C ALA A 129 8.42 -13.01 9.31
N ILE A 130 7.40 -13.36 8.52
CA ILE A 130 7.50 -14.44 7.51
C ILE A 130 8.13 -13.93 6.20
N GLN A 131 8.17 -12.61 5.97
CA GLN A 131 8.66 -12.03 4.72
C GLN A 131 10.02 -11.32 4.84
N ASP A 132 10.59 -11.22 6.05
CA ASP A 132 11.87 -10.53 6.34
C ASP A 132 13.01 -11.53 6.63
N ASP A 133 13.18 -12.55 5.78
CA ASP A 133 14.28 -13.54 5.86
C ASP A 133 15.67 -12.94 5.49
N GLY A 134 15.81 -11.61 5.46
CA GLY A 134 17.06 -10.91 5.15
C GLY A 134 17.56 -11.07 3.71
N LYS A 135 16.80 -11.75 2.83
CA LYS A 135 17.13 -11.92 1.41
C LYS A 135 16.40 -10.85 0.57
N PRO A 136 17.13 -9.97 -0.14
CA PRO A 136 16.52 -8.89 -0.94
C PRO A 136 15.59 -9.41 -2.06
N ALA A 137 15.80 -10.65 -2.53
CA ALA A 137 14.90 -11.30 -3.49
C ALA A 137 13.49 -11.56 -2.94
N ASN A 138 13.33 -11.78 -1.63
CA ASN A 138 12.02 -12.01 -1.00
C ASN A 138 11.29 -10.69 -0.69
N ALA A 139 12.02 -9.59 -0.50
CA ALA A 139 11.43 -8.25 -0.34
C ALA A 139 10.71 -7.78 -1.63
N MET A 140 11.19 -8.22 -2.80
CA MET A 140 10.50 -8.00 -4.09
C MET A 140 9.24 -8.89 -4.26
N GLY A 141 9.11 -9.96 -3.47
CA GLY A 141 7.95 -10.86 -3.41
C GLY A 141 6.91 -10.52 -2.33
N ALA A 142 7.01 -9.36 -1.69
CA ALA A 142 6.19 -8.92 -0.53
C ALA A 142 4.70 -8.61 -0.84
N GLY A 143 4.14 -9.22 -1.87
CA GLY A 143 2.78 -8.99 -2.36
C GLY A 143 2.75 -8.11 -3.60
N ASP A 144 1.92 -8.47 -4.57
CA ASP A 144 1.72 -7.70 -5.80
C ASP A 144 0.84 -6.47 -5.51
N ILE A 145 1.44 -5.28 -5.55
CA ILE A 145 0.78 -3.98 -5.28
C ILE A 145 -0.41 -3.79 -6.24
N VAL A 146 -0.28 -4.20 -7.50
CA VAL A 146 -1.31 -4.08 -8.54
C VAL A 146 -2.46 -5.03 -8.21
N LEU A 147 -2.16 -6.27 -7.83
CA LEU A 147 -3.16 -7.24 -7.37
C LEU A 147 -3.94 -6.73 -6.15
N LEU A 148 -3.23 -6.25 -5.13
CA LEU A 148 -3.83 -5.80 -3.87
C LEU A 148 -4.71 -4.56 -4.11
N SER A 149 -4.23 -3.59 -4.88
CA SER A 149 -5.00 -2.40 -5.27
C SER A 149 -6.24 -2.77 -6.11
N TYR A 150 -6.11 -3.74 -7.03
CA TYR A 150 -7.24 -4.22 -7.83
C TYR A 150 -8.36 -4.76 -6.94
N TRP A 151 -8.03 -5.66 -6.01
CA TRP A 151 -9.03 -6.26 -5.12
C TRP A 151 -9.54 -5.31 -4.04
N LEU A 152 -8.70 -4.39 -3.55
CA LEU A 152 -9.14 -3.30 -2.69
C LEU A 152 -10.23 -2.47 -3.39
N SER A 153 -10.03 -2.14 -4.67
CA SER A 153 -11.04 -1.45 -5.48
C SER A 153 -12.28 -2.31 -5.77
N SER A 154 -12.11 -3.59 -6.07
CA SER A 154 -13.27 -4.47 -6.30
C SER A 154 -14.14 -4.58 -5.04
N LEU A 155 -13.54 -4.65 -3.85
CA LEU A 155 -14.28 -4.73 -2.59
C LEU A 155 -15.00 -3.44 -2.23
N GLN A 156 -14.44 -2.25 -2.51
CA GLN A 156 -15.18 -0.99 -2.32
C GLN A 156 -16.40 -0.90 -3.25
N PHE A 157 -16.31 -1.38 -4.50
CA PHE A 157 -17.45 -1.37 -5.41
C PHE A 157 -18.51 -2.36 -4.94
N LEU A 158 -18.09 -3.53 -4.47
CA LEU A 158 -19.01 -4.49 -3.85
C LEU A 158 -19.68 -3.89 -2.61
N HIS A 159 -18.93 -3.17 -1.77
CA HIS A 159 -19.47 -2.43 -0.62
C HIS A 159 -20.50 -1.38 -1.05
N PHE A 160 -20.18 -0.60 -2.08
CA PHE A 160 -21.09 0.39 -2.66
C PHE A 160 -22.39 -0.25 -3.15
N TYR A 161 -22.31 -1.37 -3.88
CA TYR A 161 -23.49 -2.06 -4.41
C TYR A 161 -24.35 -2.69 -3.33
N PHE A 162 -23.73 -3.35 -2.35
CA PHE A 162 -24.44 -3.91 -1.18
C PHE A 162 -25.11 -2.83 -0.35
N GLY A 163 -24.46 -1.68 -0.16
CA GLY A 163 -25.04 -0.52 0.52
C GLY A 163 -26.26 0.02 -0.24
N LYS A 164 -26.12 0.24 -1.55
CA LYS A 164 -27.20 0.81 -2.39
C LYS A 164 -28.41 -0.13 -2.54
N ASN A 165 -28.22 -1.44 -2.48
CA ASN A 165 -29.29 -2.45 -2.51
C ASN A 165 -29.76 -2.92 -1.12
N ASN A 166 -29.24 -2.33 -0.04
CA ASN A 166 -29.57 -2.72 1.34
C ASN A 166 -29.32 -4.21 1.69
N ILE A 167 -28.35 -4.86 1.03
CA ILE A 167 -28.01 -6.28 1.27
C ILE A 167 -27.60 -6.52 2.72
N TYR A 168 -26.91 -5.56 3.34
CA TYR A 168 -26.47 -5.67 4.74
C TYR A 168 -27.59 -5.80 5.76
N LEU A 169 -28.83 -5.37 5.43
CA LEU A 169 -29.97 -5.57 6.32
C LEU A 169 -30.33 -7.06 6.46
N LYS A 170 -30.16 -7.84 5.39
CA LYS A 170 -30.36 -9.29 5.41
C LYS A 170 -29.11 -10.05 5.85
N PHE A 171 -27.92 -9.57 5.44
CA PHE A 171 -26.63 -10.24 5.68
C PHE A 171 -25.63 -9.30 6.37
N PRO A 172 -25.80 -8.97 7.66
CA PRO A 172 -24.90 -8.05 8.36
C PRO A 172 -23.46 -8.59 8.46
N ARG A 173 -23.29 -9.93 8.49
CA ARG A 173 -21.97 -10.58 8.48
C ARG A 173 -21.13 -10.18 7.25
N PHE A 174 -21.76 -9.89 6.11
CA PHE A 174 -21.03 -9.50 4.89
C PHE A 174 -20.28 -8.19 5.08
N LEU A 175 -20.82 -7.26 5.87
CA LEU A 175 -20.14 -6.01 6.18
C LEU A 175 -18.88 -6.27 7.01
N GLN A 176 -18.98 -7.11 8.05
CA GLN A 176 -17.83 -7.47 8.89
C GLN A 176 -16.73 -8.16 8.08
N GLU A 177 -17.10 -9.09 7.20
CA GLU A 177 -16.14 -9.76 6.31
C GLU A 177 -15.47 -8.79 5.34
N LEU A 178 -16.21 -7.83 4.78
CA LEU A 178 -15.62 -6.79 3.93
C LEU A 178 -14.63 -5.92 4.70
N ILE A 179 -14.97 -5.51 5.93
CA ILE A 179 -14.05 -4.76 6.80
C ILE A 179 -12.77 -5.57 7.03
N ASN A 180 -12.91 -6.86 7.38
CA ASN A 180 -11.75 -7.74 7.62
C ASN A 180 -10.87 -7.91 6.37
N LEU A 181 -11.48 -8.05 5.19
CA LEU A 181 -10.74 -8.17 3.93
C LEU A 181 -10.02 -6.86 3.59
N VAL A 182 -10.69 -5.71 3.68
CA VAL A 182 -10.10 -4.39 3.41
C VAL A 182 -8.97 -4.09 4.39
N GLN A 183 -9.13 -4.39 5.68
CA GLN A 183 -8.08 -4.32 6.70
C GLN A 183 -6.85 -5.13 6.29
N SER A 184 -7.06 -6.41 5.92
CA SER A 184 -5.98 -7.31 5.54
C SER A 184 -5.25 -6.84 4.28
N LEU A 185 -5.99 -6.40 3.26
CA LEU A 185 -5.41 -5.90 2.02
C LEU A 185 -4.63 -4.60 2.23
N THR A 186 -5.15 -3.67 3.03
CA THR A 186 -4.48 -2.40 3.34
C THR A 186 -3.17 -2.64 4.09
N ALA A 187 -3.17 -3.56 5.05
CA ALA A 187 -1.96 -3.95 5.78
C ALA A 187 -0.91 -4.58 4.85
N THR A 188 -1.28 -5.57 4.04
CA THR A 188 -0.36 -6.24 3.10
C THR A 188 0.14 -5.28 2.02
N LEU A 189 -0.72 -4.41 1.48
CA LEU A 189 -0.33 -3.40 0.50
C LEU A 189 0.70 -2.44 1.08
N SER A 190 0.43 -1.95 2.29
CA SER A 190 1.34 -1.04 2.99
C SER A 190 2.70 -1.69 3.24
N PHE A 191 2.71 -2.95 3.70
CA PHE A 191 3.95 -3.69 3.90
C PHE A 191 4.73 -3.90 2.61
N SER A 192 4.05 -4.25 1.52
CA SER A 192 4.66 -4.44 0.21
C SER A 192 5.42 -3.17 -0.25
N ILE A 193 4.84 -2.01 -0.01
CA ILE A 193 5.49 -0.72 -0.30
C ILE A 193 6.64 -0.46 0.68
N ASN A 194 6.40 -0.68 1.96
CA ASN A 194 7.38 -0.47 3.02
C ASN A 194 8.61 -1.36 2.88
N SER A 195 8.49 -2.60 2.41
CA SER A 195 9.63 -3.49 2.18
C SER A 195 10.56 -2.92 1.10
N ARG A 196 10.00 -2.37 0.03
CA ARG A 196 10.74 -1.68 -1.05
C ARG A 196 11.39 -0.39 -0.55
N LEU A 197 10.67 0.40 0.24
CA LEU A 197 11.19 1.62 0.84
C LEU A 197 12.29 1.34 1.87
N ASN A 198 12.18 0.28 2.67
CA ASN A 198 13.14 -0.10 3.70
C ASN A 198 14.54 -0.38 3.14
N LEU A 199 14.62 -0.92 1.92
CA LEU A 199 15.87 -1.10 1.17
C LEU A 199 16.53 0.23 0.78
N LEU A 200 15.74 1.30 0.65
CA LEU A 200 16.19 2.62 0.20
C LEU A 200 16.45 3.59 1.36
N VAL A 201 15.92 3.35 2.56
CA VAL A 201 15.97 4.30 3.70
C VAL A 201 17.41 4.72 4.04
N ASP A 202 18.35 3.78 4.13
CA ASP A 202 19.72 4.13 4.53
C ASP A 202 20.39 5.00 3.49
N ASP A 203 20.31 4.62 2.22
CA ASP A 203 21.03 5.30 1.14
C ASP A 203 20.37 6.60 0.74
N CYS A 204 19.04 6.64 0.63
CA CYS A 204 18.27 7.78 0.11
C CYS A 204 17.90 8.81 1.18
N ILE A 205 17.70 8.39 2.44
CA ILE A 205 17.19 9.28 3.50
C ILE A 205 18.25 9.55 4.57
N ILE A 206 18.88 8.51 5.12
CA ILE A 206 19.78 8.67 6.29
C ILE A 206 21.19 9.13 5.88
N ASN A 207 21.76 8.52 4.84
CA ASN A 207 23.15 8.74 4.45
C ASN A 207 23.31 9.70 3.26
N PHE A 208 22.26 9.89 2.45
CA PHE A 208 22.28 10.82 1.31
C PHE A 208 22.67 12.24 1.73
N THR A 209 23.70 12.81 1.11
CA THR A 209 24.09 14.20 1.31
C THR A 209 24.63 14.80 0.02
N ASN A 210 24.12 15.99 -0.33
CA ASN A 210 24.74 16.88 -1.31
C ASN A 210 25.59 17.96 -0.63
N LEU A 211 25.62 17.99 0.71
CA LEU A 211 26.37 18.96 1.50
C LEU A 211 27.81 18.46 1.72
N VAL A 212 28.77 19.15 1.10
CA VAL A 212 30.22 18.88 1.24
C VAL A 212 30.64 19.01 2.72
N ASP A 213 30.12 20.01 3.42
CA ASP A 213 30.48 20.31 4.80
C ASP A 213 30.10 19.19 5.79
N VAL A 214 28.96 18.52 5.58
CA VAL A 214 28.52 17.42 6.46
C VAL A 214 29.47 16.21 6.36
N SER A 215 30.08 15.99 5.19
CA SER A 215 31.04 14.90 5.00
C SER A 215 32.38 15.14 5.71
N ASN A 216 32.71 16.41 5.98
CA ASN A 216 33.97 16.84 6.57
C ASN A 216 33.90 17.07 8.09
N VAL A 217 32.73 16.89 8.72
CA VAL A 217 32.55 17.12 10.16
C VAL A 217 33.47 16.21 10.99
N LEU A 218 34.18 16.83 11.94
CA LEU A 218 35.03 16.16 12.92
C LEU A 218 34.30 16.06 14.25
N TYR A 219 34.39 14.92 14.92
CA TYR A 219 33.75 14.68 16.21
C TYR A 219 34.79 14.69 17.32
N ALA A 220 34.43 15.24 18.49
CA ALA A 220 35.34 15.44 19.61
C ALA A 220 35.85 14.14 20.25
N LYS A 221 35.18 13.01 20.01
CA LYS A 221 35.52 11.69 20.59
C LYS A 221 36.12 10.71 19.57
N ASP A 222 36.25 11.09 18.30
CA ASP A 222 36.79 10.22 17.27
C ASP A 222 38.32 10.41 17.13
N TRP A 223 39.05 9.32 16.85
CA TRP A 223 40.48 9.39 16.53
C TRP A 223 40.67 10.04 15.15
N ASN A 224 40.82 11.37 15.12
CA ASN A 224 40.91 12.18 13.90
C ASN A 224 42.26 12.05 13.15
N LEU A 225 43.08 11.04 13.45
CA LEU A 225 44.45 10.87 12.91
C LEU A 225 44.51 10.40 11.45
N PHE A 226 43.40 9.91 10.87
CA PHE A 226 43.38 9.34 9.51
C PHE A 226 42.33 9.96 8.56
N LYS A 227 41.59 11.00 8.98
CA LYS A 227 40.69 11.71 8.06
C LYS A 227 41.54 12.62 7.16
N LYS A 228 41.72 12.24 5.90
CA LYS A 228 42.19 13.15 4.85
C LYS A 228 41.12 14.23 4.69
N ASN A 229 41.42 15.47 5.09
CA ASN A 229 40.62 16.63 4.72
C ASN A 229 40.52 16.64 3.19
N LYS A 230 39.32 16.39 2.64
CA LYS A 230 39.06 16.77 1.26
C LYS A 230 39.09 18.30 1.25
N SER A 231 40.14 18.86 0.65
CA SER A 231 40.29 20.31 0.51
C SER A 231 39.02 20.88 -0.12
N HIS A 232 38.54 22.01 0.41
CA HIS A 232 37.62 22.83 -0.37
C HIS A 232 38.31 23.16 -1.71
N PRO A 233 37.59 23.08 -2.84
CA PRO A 233 38.14 23.44 -4.14
C PRO A 233 38.44 24.95 -4.12
N ASN A 234 39.71 25.29 -4.03
CA ASN A 234 40.19 26.68 -3.90
C ASN A 234 40.69 27.25 -5.24
N THR A 235 40.69 26.43 -6.29
CA THR A 235 41.21 26.76 -7.62
C THR A 235 40.08 26.68 -8.64
N TYR A 236 40.09 27.55 -9.66
CA TYR A 236 39.10 27.53 -10.75
C TYR A 236 38.97 26.14 -11.39
N ASP A 237 40.08 25.44 -11.62
CA ASP A 237 40.10 24.09 -12.19
C ASP A 237 39.57 23.02 -11.23
N ASP A 238 39.72 23.19 -9.91
CA ASP A 238 39.13 22.30 -8.91
C ASP A 238 37.61 22.50 -8.85
N ILE A 239 37.15 23.75 -8.89
CA ILE A 239 35.71 24.09 -8.94
C ILE A 239 35.11 23.49 -10.23
N MET A 240 35.80 23.65 -11.36
CA MET A 240 35.30 23.17 -12.65
C MET A 240 35.30 21.65 -12.74
N ASN A 241 36.36 20.98 -12.29
CA ASN A 241 36.36 19.51 -12.20
C ASN A 241 35.31 18.99 -11.21
N THR A 242 35.05 19.69 -10.10
CA THR A 242 33.99 19.30 -9.16
C THR A 242 32.62 19.42 -9.81
N LEU A 243 32.35 20.55 -10.50
CA LEU A 243 31.09 20.79 -11.24
C LEU A 243 30.85 19.77 -12.36
N TYR A 244 31.89 19.43 -13.15
CA TYR A 244 31.78 18.46 -14.25
C TYR A 244 31.74 16.99 -13.79
N HIS A 245 32.41 16.64 -12.68
CA HIS A 245 32.42 15.27 -12.15
C HIS A 245 31.14 14.96 -11.33
N GLN A 246 30.57 15.95 -10.65
CA GLN A 246 29.23 15.88 -10.02
C GLN A 246 28.13 15.60 -11.05
N PHE A 247 28.29 16.07 -12.30
CA PHE A 247 27.29 15.92 -13.35
C PHE A 247 27.11 14.48 -13.88
N ASN A 248 28.01 13.53 -13.58
CA ASN A 248 27.91 12.17 -14.16
C ASN A 248 27.84 11.03 -13.12
N MET A 249 28.39 11.19 -11.91
CA MET A 249 28.40 10.12 -10.89
C MET A 249 27.47 10.38 -9.70
N ASP A 250 27.24 11.64 -9.31
CA ASP A 250 26.35 11.99 -8.20
C ASP A 250 24.87 11.98 -8.60
N LEU A 251 24.57 12.26 -9.88
CA LEU A 251 23.24 12.05 -10.49
C LEU A 251 22.80 10.57 -10.51
N MET A 252 23.73 9.63 -10.35
CA MET A 252 23.44 8.19 -10.27
C MET A 252 23.24 7.66 -8.84
N LYS A 253 23.54 8.47 -7.80
CA LYS A 253 23.39 8.03 -6.41
C LYS A 253 21.91 7.93 -6.02
N PRO A 254 21.53 6.90 -5.24
CA PRO A 254 20.19 6.81 -4.67
C PRO A 254 19.88 8.07 -3.85
N SER A 255 18.99 8.92 -4.36
CA SER A 255 18.58 10.18 -3.74
C SER A 255 17.16 10.05 -3.16
N PRO A 256 16.68 11.02 -2.37
CA PRO A 256 15.30 11.05 -1.92
C PRO A 256 14.29 10.88 -3.07
N ILE A 257 14.64 11.27 -4.30
CA ILE A 257 13.79 11.11 -5.49
C ILE A 257 13.43 9.64 -5.73
N ARG A 258 14.37 8.69 -5.59
CA ARG A 258 14.05 7.26 -5.74
C ARG A 258 13.05 6.78 -4.68
N TYR A 259 13.16 7.32 -3.47
CA TYR A 259 12.21 7.07 -2.39
C TYR A 259 10.81 7.58 -2.76
N LEU A 260 10.73 8.80 -3.31
CA LEU A 260 9.48 9.41 -3.78
C LEU A 260 8.88 8.69 -4.98
N GLN A 261 9.69 8.12 -5.88
CA GLN A 261 9.20 7.33 -7.02
C GLN A 261 8.41 6.10 -6.56
N VAL A 262 8.85 5.42 -5.50
CA VAL A 262 8.11 4.27 -4.94
C VAL A 262 6.77 4.71 -4.32
N LEU A 263 6.74 5.85 -3.62
CA LEU A 263 5.49 6.44 -3.11
C LEU A 263 4.55 6.89 -4.25
N GLY A 264 5.12 7.47 -5.31
CA GLY A 264 4.39 7.85 -6.52
C GLY A 264 3.79 6.65 -7.25
N ALA A 265 4.51 5.52 -7.30
CA ALA A 265 4.00 4.28 -7.88
C ALA A 265 2.78 3.76 -7.10
N LEU A 266 2.78 3.86 -5.77
CA LEU A 266 1.59 3.54 -4.96
C LEU A 266 0.40 4.45 -5.32
N ASP A 267 0.60 5.78 -5.33
CA ASP A 267 -0.48 6.72 -5.65
C ASP A 267 -1.04 6.46 -7.06
N TYR A 268 -0.15 6.23 -8.03
CA TYR A 268 -0.51 5.90 -9.40
C TYR A 268 -1.37 4.64 -9.50
N VAL A 269 -0.93 3.53 -8.90
CA VAL A 269 -1.65 2.25 -8.95
C VAL A 269 -3.02 2.33 -8.26
N LEU A 270 -3.13 3.04 -7.14
CA LEU A 270 -4.42 3.27 -6.45
C LEU A 270 -5.37 4.12 -7.31
N ARG A 271 -4.86 5.11 -8.05
CA ARG A 271 -5.66 5.96 -8.94
C ARG A 271 -6.10 5.27 -10.21
N ILE A 272 -5.26 4.42 -10.82
CA ILE A 272 -5.65 3.62 -12.00
C ILE A 272 -6.87 2.78 -11.66
N HIS A 273 -6.82 2.08 -10.52
CA HIS A 273 -7.91 1.23 -10.07
C HIS A 273 -9.09 1.99 -9.46
N LYS A 274 -9.00 3.33 -9.33
CA LYS A 274 -10.07 4.20 -8.79
C LYS A 274 -10.42 3.90 -7.34
N VAL A 275 -9.42 3.57 -6.50
CA VAL A 275 -9.61 3.42 -5.05
C VAL A 275 -10.08 4.74 -4.43
N ASP A 276 -11.08 4.67 -3.55
CA ASP A 276 -11.67 5.82 -2.88
C ASP A 276 -10.64 6.58 -2.03
N ASN A 277 -10.84 7.88 -1.87
CA ASN A 277 -9.90 8.74 -1.17
C ASN A 277 -9.71 8.37 0.30
N LEU A 278 -10.72 7.83 0.98
CA LEU A 278 -10.59 7.36 2.36
C LEU A 278 -9.61 6.18 2.43
N LEU A 279 -9.85 5.13 1.64
CA LEU A 279 -9.00 3.94 1.60
C LEU A 279 -7.57 4.26 1.15
N ARG A 280 -7.41 5.20 0.22
CA ARG A 280 -6.10 5.75 -0.17
C ARG A 280 -5.39 6.40 1.01
N SER A 281 -6.08 7.28 1.73
CA SER A 281 -5.55 7.96 2.91
C SER A 281 -5.14 6.99 4.01
N GLU A 282 -5.93 5.94 4.24
CA GLU A 282 -5.60 4.88 5.22
C GLU A 282 -4.36 4.10 4.81
N ALA A 283 -4.24 3.69 3.55
CA ALA A 283 -3.05 3.04 3.02
C ALA A 283 -1.79 3.91 3.19
N PHE A 284 -1.88 5.19 2.82
CA PHE A 284 -0.76 6.13 3.01
C PHE A 284 -0.44 6.38 4.49
N SER A 285 -1.45 6.44 5.36
CA SER A 285 -1.25 6.59 6.80
C SER A 285 -0.43 5.43 7.37
N GLN A 286 -0.76 4.19 7.00
CA GLN A 286 -0.03 3.00 7.43
C GLN A 286 1.39 2.94 6.84
N VAL A 287 1.58 3.35 5.58
CA VAL A 287 2.90 3.47 4.95
C VAL A 287 3.77 4.49 5.69
N PHE A 288 3.29 5.72 5.90
CA PHE A 288 4.07 6.76 6.57
C PHE A 288 4.36 6.44 8.03
N TYR A 289 3.43 5.80 8.73
CA TYR A 289 3.67 5.34 10.09
C TYR A 289 4.84 4.34 10.17
N TYR A 290 4.85 3.34 9.30
CA TYR A 290 5.93 2.37 9.26
C TYR A 290 7.27 3.02 8.93
N ILE A 291 7.31 3.86 7.88
CA ILE A 291 8.52 4.59 7.48
C ILE A 291 9.05 5.43 8.63
N ASN A 292 8.16 6.16 9.31
CA ASN A 292 8.53 6.94 10.49
C ASN A 292 9.14 6.05 11.56
N CYS A 293 8.52 4.91 11.89
CA CYS A 293 9.08 3.96 12.85
C CYS A 293 10.46 3.46 12.41
N THR A 294 10.64 3.11 11.13
CA THR A 294 11.92 2.64 10.59
C THR A 294 13.01 3.70 10.71
N ILE A 295 12.75 4.93 10.24
CA ILE A 295 13.71 6.01 10.30
C ILE A 295 14.01 6.34 11.77
N PHE A 296 12.99 6.61 12.58
CA PHE A 296 13.14 6.95 14.00
C PHE A 296 13.97 5.90 14.75
N ASN A 297 13.62 4.61 14.60
CA ASN A 297 14.30 3.52 15.30
C ASN A 297 15.76 3.36 14.84
N ARG A 298 16.06 3.57 13.56
CA ARG A 298 17.45 3.58 13.05
C ARG A 298 18.25 4.74 13.65
N LEU A 299 17.65 5.93 13.77
CA LEU A 299 18.32 7.09 14.37
C LEU A 299 18.60 6.90 15.86
N ILE A 300 17.60 6.50 16.65
CA ILE A 300 17.71 6.38 18.11
C ILE A 300 18.45 5.11 18.57
N SER A 301 18.78 4.19 17.66
CA SER A 301 19.60 3.02 17.99
C SER A 301 21.09 3.28 17.87
N GLN A 302 21.53 4.27 17.08
CA GLN A 302 22.93 4.42 16.70
C GLN A 302 23.45 5.85 16.89
N SER A 303 24.48 6.00 17.72
CA SER A 303 25.10 7.31 18.00
C SER A 303 25.70 7.99 16.78
N LYS A 304 26.06 7.25 15.71
CA LYS A 304 26.61 7.84 14.48
C LYS A 304 25.64 8.78 13.75
N TYR A 305 24.34 8.66 14.01
CA TYR A 305 23.31 9.51 13.40
C TYR A 305 22.88 10.68 14.31
N CYS A 306 23.34 10.68 15.56
CA CYS A 306 22.92 11.66 16.57
C CYS A 306 23.96 12.78 16.69
N SER A 307 23.99 13.68 15.71
CA SER A 307 24.76 14.94 15.76
C SER A 307 23.99 16.06 15.07
N ARG A 308 24.37 17.32 15.32
CA ARG A 308 23.73 18.48 14.70
C ARG A 308 23.81 18.42 13.16
N ALA A 309 24.99 18.22 12.60
CA ALA A 309 25.15 18.15 11.15
C ALA A 309 24.36 17.01 10.51
N LYS A 310 24.33 15.81 11.14
CA LYS A 310 23.52 14.69 10.63
C LYS A 310 22.04 14.98 10.73
N ALA A 311 21.59 15.63 11.80
CA ALA A 311 20.19 15.99 11.94
C ALA A 311 19.73 16.97 10.84
N ILE A 312 20.53 17.99 10.52
CA ILE A 312 20.25 18.93 9.42
C ILE A 312 20.17 18.19 8.09
N GLN A 313 21.16 17.33 7.79
CA GLN A 313 21.18 16.53 6.57
C GLN A 313 19.91 15.70 6.41
N ILE A 314 19.55 14.93 7.43
CA ILE A 314 18.39 14.03 7.37
C ILE A 314 17.09 14.84 7.32
N ARG A 315 17.01 15.99 8.00
CA ARG A 315 15.83 16.87 7.97
C ARG A 315 15.55 17.41 6.56
N LEU A 316 16.59 17.75 5.80
CA LEU A 316 16.48 18.17 4.40
C LEU A 316 15.99 17.02 3.49
N ASN A 317 16.45 15.80 3.75
CA ASN A 317 15.98 14.64 2.98
C ASN A 317 14.51 14.31 3.30
N VAL A 318 14.12 14.41 4.57
CA VAL A 318 12.72 14.23 5.00
C VAL A 318 11.81 15.34 4.47
N SER A 319 12.30 16.59 4.34
CA SER A 319 11.47 17.66 3.76
C SER A 319 11.12 17.43 2.30
N ALA A 320 11.92 16.68 1.54
CA ALA A 320 11.54 16.27 0.19
C ALA A 320 10.24 15.43 0.17
N ILE A 321 10.00 14.62 1.21
CA ILE A 321 8.75 13.87 1.38
C ILE A 321 7.60 14.83 1.74
N GLU A 322 7.83 15.79 2.63
CA GLU A 322 6.82 16.82 2.98
C GLU A 322 6.42 17.69 1.79
N ASP A 323 7.39 18.04 0.94
CA ASP A 323 7.18 18.85 -0.27
C ASP A 323 6.42 18.07 -1.35
N TRP A 324 6.77 16.80 -1.55
CA TRP A 324 6.02 15.89 -2.40
C TRP A 324 4.58 15.73 -1.92
N LEU A 325 4.36 15.58 -0.62
CA LEU A 325 3.01 15.53 -0.05
C LEU A 325 2.22 16.84 -0.31
N ARG A 326 2.88 17.99 -0.22
CA ARG A 326 2.24 19.29 -0.47
C ARG A 326 1.84 19.45 -1.94
N SER A 327 2.59 18.89 -2.88
CA SER A 327 2.22 18.94 -4.31
C SER A 327 1.00 18.06 -4.63
N HIS A 328 0.68 17.07 -3.79
CA HIS A 328 -0.48 16.19 -3.97
C HIS A 328 -1.78 16.72 -3.34
N ASN A 329 -1.73 17.89 -2.68
CA ASN A 329 -2.91 18.49 -2.05
C ASN A 329 -3.87 19.11 -3.06
N VAL A 330 -5.16 18.82 -2.89
CA VAL A 330 -6.24 19.51 -3.61
C VAL A 330 -6.38 20.92 -3.04
N LYS A 331 -6.16 21.94 -3.88
CA LYS A 331 -6.24 23.37 -3.48
C LYS A 331 -7.60 24.02 -3.78
N ASN A 332 -8.52 23.29 -4.41
CA ASN A 332 -9.78 23.85 -4.87
C ASN A 332 -10.91 23.63 -3.85
N PRO A 333 -11.47 24.69 -3.24
CA PRO A 333 -12.49 24.61 -2.20
C PRO A 333 -13.86 24.11 -2.69
N HIS A 334 -14.07 23.97 -4.00
CA HIS A 334 -15.30 23.38 -4.56
C HIS A 334 -15.33 21.85 -4.47
N TYR A 335 -14.24 21.20 -4.06
CA TYR A 335 -14.18 19.76 -3.89
C TYR A 335 -14.18 19.40 -2.42
N LEU A 336 -15.04 18.46 -2.02
CA LEU A 336 -15.12 18.01 -0.62
C LEU A 336 -13.76 17.50 -0.10
N GLN A 337 -12.94 16.93 -0.99
CA GLN A 337 -11.56 16.52 -0.70
C GLN A 337 -10.64 17.65 -0.18
N PHE A 338 -10.95 18.92 -0.48
CA PHE A 338 -10.25 20.07 0.07
C PHE A 338 -10.44 20.19 1.59
N TYR A 339 -11.63 19.84 2.08
CA TYR A 339 -11.99 19.95 3.50
C TYR A 339 -11.63 18.70 4.31
N TYR A 340 -11.46 17.54 3.66
CA TYR A 340 -10.92 16.36 4.32
C TYR A 340 -9.41 16.50 4.53
N ASN A 341 -8.90 15.91 5.61
CA ASN A 341 -7.46 15.90 5.91
C ASN A 341 -6.66 15.40 4.70
N SER A 342 -5.97 16.34 4.05
CA SER A 342 -5.16 16.03 2.89
C SER A 342 -4.04 15.05 3.22
N LEU A 343 -3.55 14.30 2.23
CA LEU A 343 -2.42 13.37 2.39
C LEU A 343 -1.22 14.04 3.08
N TYR A 344 -1.04 15.34 2.88
CA TYR A 344 -0.08 16.16 3.61
C TYR A 344 -0.27 16.17 5.12
N HIS A 345 -1.49 16.36 5.62
CA HIS A 345 -1.75 16.32 7.07
C HIS A 345 -1.44 14.95 7.66
N ILE A 346 -1.81 13.88 6.95
CA ILE A 346 -1.51 12.50 7.36
C ILE A 346 0.00 12.29 7.43
N GLY A 347 0.72 12.55 6.34
CA GLY A 347 2.16 12.33 6.30
C GLY A 347 2.92 13.22 7.29
N LYS A 348 2.54 14.50 7.43
CA LYS A 348 3.11 15.40 8.44
C LYS A 348 2.93 14.86 9.86
N ASN A 349 1.71 14.44 10.21
CA ASN A 349 1.42 13.89 11.54
C ASN A 349 2.20 12.60 11.80
N GLN A 350 2.22 11.69 10.83
CA GLN A 350 2.92 10.39 10.98
C GLN A 350 4.44 10.55 11.05
N LEU A 351 5.04 11.51 10.35
CA LEU A 351 6.49 11.77 10.36
C LEU A 351 6.95 12.66 11.54
N GLN A 352 6.01 13.23 12.30
CA GLN A 352 6.29 14.17 13.39
C GLN A 352 7.30 13.63 14.42
N PRO A 353 7.26 12.35 14.87
CA PRO A 353 8.25 11.84 15.83
C PRO A 353 9.69 11.93 15.31
N THR A 354 9.91 11.61 14.03
CA THR A 354 11.24 11.75 13.40
C THR A 354 11.64 13.22 13.29
N ILE A 355 10.70 14.09 12.91
CA ILE A 355 10.96 15.54 12.78
C ILE A 355 11.38 16.13 14.14
N GLU A 356 10.66 15.81 15.21
CA GLU A 356 10.99 16.27 16.56
C GLU A 356 12.33 15.71 17.04
N LEU A 357 12.65 14.43 16.75
CA LEU A 357 13.97 13.87 17.05
C LEU A 357 15.09 14.65 16.37
N LEU A 358 14.91 14.99 15.09
CA LEU A 358 15.88 15.78 14.34
C LEU A 358 15.96 17.22 14.86
N GLN A 359 14.87 17.81 15.32
CA GLN A 359 14.86 19.13 15.96
C GLN A 359 15.60 19.09 17.31
N TRP A 360 15.35 18.08 18.13
CA TRP A 360 16.03 17.88 19.40
C TRP A 360 17.55 17.80 19.21
N LEU A 361 18.02 17.02 18.24
CA LEU A 361 19.45 16.94 17.91
C LEU A 361 20.03 18.31 17.49
N GLN A 362 19.26 19.18 16.83
CA GLN A 362 19.76 20.48 16.39
C GLN A 362 19.86 21.51 17.51
N CYS A 363 18.94 21.49 18.47
CA CYS A 363 18.89 22.48 19.54
C CYS A 363 19.77 22.13 20.76
N MET A 364 20.34 20.92 20.85
CA MET A 364 21.19 20.49 21.99
C MET A 364 22.28 21.50 22.37
N THR A 365 22.87 22.17 21.38
CA THR A 365 23.95 23.15 21.57
C THR A 365 23.51 24.49 22.15
N SER A 366 22.26 24.87 21.92
CA SER A 366 21.72 26.16 22.36
C SER A 366 21.18 26.12 23.79
N LEU A 367 21.11 24.94 24.41
CA LEU A 367 20.55 24.75 25.75
C LEU A 367 21.61 25.04 26.82
N SER A 368 21.54 26.23 27.41
CA SER A 368 22.45 26.68 28.47
C SER A 368 21.88 26.54 29.88
N ASP A 369 20.56 26.62 30.01
CA ASP A 369 19.86 26.77 31.28
C ASP A 369 18.54 25.98 31.31
N GLU A 370 17.96 25.88 32.50
CA GLU A 370 16.79 25.05 32.75
C GLU A 370 15.52 25.59 32.09
N GLU A 371 15.38 26.91 31.98
CA GLU A 371 14.23 27.53 31.32
C GLU A 371 14.22 27.23 29.82
N SER A 372 15.37 27.40 29.15
CA SER A 372 15.52 27.06 27.72
C SER A 372 15.23 25.58 27.45
N LEU A 373 15.67 24.69 28.35
CA LEU A 373 15.42 23.25 28.26
C LEU A 373 13.92 22.94 28.35
N ILE A 374 13.25 23.44 29.39
CA ILE A 374 11.83 23.16 29.63
C ILE A 374 10.98 23.74 28.50
N ASN A 375 11.26 24.97 28.05
CA ASN A 375 10.57 25.58 26.92
C ASN A 375 10.71 24.77 25.63
N THR A 376 11.89 24.20 25.38
CA THR A 376 12.12 23.34 24.20
C THR A 376 11.38 22.02 24.33
N ILE A 377 11.47 21.36 25.49
CA ILE A 377 10.77 20.09 25.75
C ILE A 377 9.26 20.23 25.60
N ASN A 378 8.69 21.34 26.07
CA ASN A 378 7.24 21.61 25.98
C ASN A 378 6.75 21.88 24.54
N GLN A 379 7.64 22.06 23.56
CA GLN A 379 7.27 22.20 22.15
C GLN A 379 7.13 20.86 21.43
N PHE A 380 7.55 19.76 22.06
CA PHE A 380 7.48 18.42 21.48
C PHE A 380 6.20 17.71 21.92
N ASP A 381 5.40 17.30 20.94
CA ASP A 381 4.17 16.56 21.17
C ASP A 381 4.41 15.04 21.14
N CYS A 382 5.46 14.61 20.42
CA CYS A 382 5.73 13.21 20.09
C CYS A 382 6.99 12.62 20.75
N LEU A 383 7.97 13.44 21.16
CA LEU A 383 9.14 12.94 21.88
C LEU A 383 8.88 12.79 23.39
N ASN A 384 9.10 11.59 23.90
CA ASN A 384 8.96 11.32 25.32
C ASN A 384 10.28 11.52 26.10
N TYR A 385 10.17 11.65 27.42
CA TYR A 385 11.32 11.87 28.30
C TYR A 385 12.37 10.75 28.27
N TYR A 386 11.98 9.50 27.99
CA TYR A 386 12.92 8.38 27.87
C TYR A 386 13.82 8.54 26.63
N GLN A 387 13.22 8.93 25.51
CA GLN A 387 13.91 9.18 24.25
C GLN A 387 14.84 10.40 24.37
N LEU A 388 14.33 11.51 24.92
CA LEU A 388 15.11 12.72 25.17
C LEU A 388 16.35 12.42 26.04
N PHE A 389 16.15 11.69 27.15
CA PHE A 389 17.23 11.30 28.05
C PHE A 389 18.25 10.40 27.36
N LYS A 390 17.81 9.37 26.62
CA LYS A 390 18.71 8.45 25.91
C LYS A 390 19.60 9.20 24.91
N VAL A 391 19.00 10.09 24.13
CA VAL A 391 19.74 10.90 23.15
C VAL A 391 20.77 11.78 23.85
N ALA A 392 20.33 12.60 24.80
CA ALA A 392 21.20 13.57 25.47
C ALA A 392 22.33 12.92 26.28
N ASN A 393 22.05 11.79 26.93
CA ASN A 393 23.01 11.15 27.84
C ASN A 393 23.95 10.17 27.14
N LYS A 394 23.50 9.44 26.10
CA LYS A 394 24.25 8.33 25.51
C LYS A 394 24.57 8.49 24.03
N LEU A 395 23.64 8.99 23.23
CA LEU A 395 23.76 8.91 21.77
C LEU A 395 24.39 10.14 21.14
N TYR A 396 24.13 11.33 21.69
CA TYR A 396 24.54 12.58 21.08
C TYR A 396 26.07 12.72 20.96
N LYS A 397 26.55 12.97 19.74
CA LYS A 397 27.95 13.16 19.37
C LYS A 397 28.21 14.63 19.09
N TYR A 398 28.94 15.25 20.01
CA TYR A 398 29.42 16.62 19.88
C TYR A 398 30.52 16.71 18.81
N GLU A 399 30.34 17.65 17.90
CA GLU A 399 31.31 18.13 16.93
C GLU A 399 32.48 18.85 17.63
N VAL A 400 33.59 19.00 16.93
CA VAL A 400 34.73 19.77 17.45
C VAL A 400 34.31 21.22 17.65
N ASN A 401 34.63 21.80 18.81
CA ASN A 401 34.23 23.15 19.27
C ASN A 401 32.74 23.32 19.60
N GLU A 402 31.96 22.24 19.64
CA GLU A 402 30.57 22.28 20.06
C GLU A 402 30.44 22.36 21.59
N VAL A 403 29.59 23.29 22.07
CA VAL A 403 29.31 23.43 23.51
C VAL A 403 28.53 22.21 23.98
N LYS A 404 29.00 21.58 25.06
CA LYS A 404 28.35 20.40 25.64
C LYS A 404 27.15 20.80 26.49
N LEU A 405 26.08 20.02 26.39
CA LEU A 405 24.93 20.16 27.28
C LEU A 405 25.39 20.00 28.74
N PRO A 406 25.10 20.99 29.63
CA PRO A 406 25.48 20.91 31.02
C PRO A 406 24.93 19.66 31.71
N LYS A 407 25.74 19.00 32.55
CA LYS A 407 25.33 17.79 33.29
C LYS A 407 24.09 18.02 34.16
N LYS A 408 23.91 19.24 34.67
CA LYS A 408 22.73 19.63 35.45
C LYS A 408 21.45 19.46 34.62
N LEU A 409 21.46 19.89 33.35
CA LEU A 409 20.31 19.77 32.46
C LEU A 409 20.00 18.31 32.12
N ILE A 410 21.02 17.48 31.89
CA ILE A 410 20.82 16.02 31.70
C ILE A 410 20.14 15.40 32.93
N GLN A 411 20.48 15.86 34.14
CA GLN A 411 19.87 15.39 35.37
C GLN A 411 18.40 15.83 35.51
N VAL A 412 18.05 17.02 35.02
CA VAL A 412 16.65 17.50 34.94
C VAL A 412 15.83 16.61 33.99
N ILE A 413 16.36 16.27 32.80
CA ILE A 413 15.67 15.34 31.89
C ILE A 413 15.47 13.98 32.57
N LYS A 414 16.45 13.50 33.35
CA LYS A 414 16.36 12.25 34.11
C LYS A 414 15.29 12.29 35.19
N SER A 415 15.14 13.40 35.92
CA SER A 415 14.09 13.53 36.94
C SER A 415 12.72 13.55 36.27
N LEU A 416 12.54 14.32 35.19
CA LEU A 416 11.30 14.32 34.40
C LEU A 416 10.93 12.92 33.89
N MET A 417 11.90 12.18 33.35
CA MET A 417 11.71 10.79 32.91
C MET A 417 11.24 9.88 34.05
N THR A 418 11.77 10.08 35.26
CA THR A 418 11.46 9.22 36.41
C THR A 418 10.12 9.57 37.04
N GLU A 419 9.82 10.87 37.16
CA GLU A 419 8.65 11.40 37.87
C GLU A 419 7.41 11.48 36.99
N GLN A 420 7.58 11.85 35.72
CA GLN A 420 6.47 12.13 34.79
C GLN A 420 6.44 11.21 33.57
N GLY A 421 7.50 10.46 33.29
CA GLY A 421 7.61 9.56 32.12
C GLY A 421 6.40 8.64 31.93
N PRO A 422 6.01 7.83 32.93
CA PRO A 422 4.87 6.91 32.78
C PRO A 422 3.55 7.63 32.47
N ASN A 423 3.30 8.76 33.12
CA ASN A 423 2.11 9.57 32.90
C ASN A 423 2.11 10.24 31.53
N GLN A 424 3.28 10.62 31.01
CA GLN A 424 3.43 11.16 29.66
C GLN A 424 3.06 10.09 28.63
N ILE A 425 3.62 8.89 28.74
CA ILE A 425 3.35 7.79 27.80
C ILE A 425 1.85 7.47 27.72
N GLN A 426 1.15 7.43 28.85
CA GLN A 426 -0.30 7.16 28.89
C GLN A 426 -1.15 8.19 28.14
N ARG A 427 -0.65 9.42 27.96
CA ARG A 427 -1.35 10.50 27.26
C ARG A 427 -1.00 10.56 25.77
N MET A 428 0.05 9.87 25.35
CA MET A 428 0.53 9.89 23.97
C MET A 428 -0.20 8.84 23.12
N PHE A 429 -0.44 9.19 21.86
CA PHE A 429 -1.09 8.30 20.88
C PHE A 429 -0.09 7.47 20.06
N LEU A 430 1.16 7.35 20.53
CA LEU A 430 2.22 6.59 19.86
C LEU A 430 2.31 5.16 20.41
N HIS A 431 2.61 4.21 19.52
CA HIS A 431 2.78 2.81 19.88
C HIS A 431 4.26 2.49 20.02
N TYR A 432 4.65 2.02 21.21
CA TYR A 432 6.03 1.70 21.55
C TYR A 432 6.26 0.19 21.58
N MET A 433 7.51 -0.20 21.30
CA MET A 433 7.96 -1.55 21.63
C MET A 433 8.09 -1.66 23.15
N THR A 434 7.26 -2.49 23.76
CA THR A 434 7.24 -2.72 25.23
C THR A 434 8.00 -3.97 25.65
N GLN A 435 8.40 -4.81 24.70
CA GLN A 435 9.18 -6.01 24.98
C GLN A 435 10.63 -5.63 25.30
N THR A 436 11.02 -5.77 26.55
CA THR A 436 12.42 -5.69 26.96
C THR A 436 13.13 -6.97 26.56
N THR A 437 14.24 -6.88 25.83
CA THR A 437 15.13 -8.05 25.69
C THR A 437 15.88 -8.27 27.00
N PHE A 438 16.28 -9.52 27.30
CA PHE A 438 17.10 -9.83 28.47
C PHE A 438 18.39 -8.97 28.58
N LEU A 439 18.83 -8.37 27.47
CA LEU A 439 20.05 -7.56 27.36
C LEU A 439 19.81 -6.05 27.44
N SER A 440 18.58 -5.55 27.26
CA SER A 440 18.27 -4.11 27.33
C SER A 440 16.90 -3.82 27.96
N LYS A 441 16.90 -3.14 29.12
CA LYS A 441 15.71 -2.58 29.77
C LYS A 441 15.32 -1.22 29.17
N GLU A 442 15.28 -1.12 27.85
CA GLU A 442 14.94 0.13 27.16
C GLU A 442 13.45 0.15 26.80
N GLU A 443 12.61 0.49 27.78
CA GLU A 443 11.18 0.70 27.58
C GLU A 443 10.91 2.09 26.97
N TYR A 444 9.88 2.18 26.11
CA TYR A 444 9.39 3.44 25.50
C TYR A 444 10.40 4.19 24.62
N ILE A 445 11.49 3.54 24.22
CA ILE A 445 12.49 4.13 23.35
C ILE A 445 12.12 3.97 21.88
N TYR A 446 11.77 2.75 21.46
CA TYR A 446 11.51 2.42 20.06
C TYR A 446 10.02 2.46 19.76
N LEU A 447 9.66 2.98 18.59
CA LEU A 447 8.31 2.91 18.07
C LEU A 447 8.04 1.50 17.54
N ASN A 448 6.80 1.02 17.62
CA ASN A 448 6.42 -0.32 17.17
C ASN A 448 6.06 -0.33 15.67
N PRO A 449 6.93 -0.78 14.76
CA PRO A 449 6.62 -0.83 13.33
C PRO A 449 5.51 -1.83 12.98
N ASN A 450 5.18 -2.77 13.88
CA ASN A 450 4.17 -3.81 13.66
C ASN A 450 2.75 -3.34 13.99
N TYR A 451 2.56 -2.10 14.46
CA TYR A 451 1.22 -1.60 14.74
C TYR A 451 0.47 -1.35 13.43
N ILE A 452 -0.79 -1.78 13.38
CA ILE A 452 -1.68 -1.65 12.22
C ILE A 452 -2.89 -0.83 12.67
N PHE A 453 -3.19 0.26 11.97
CA PHE A 453 -4.39 1.04 12.24
C PHE A 453 -5.65 0.28 11.81
N GLU A 454 -6.74 0.51 12.53
CA GLU A 454 -8.07 0.06 12.11
C GLU A 454 -8.50 0.80 10.84
N VAL A 455 -9.20 0.09 9.96
CA VAL A 455 -9.75 0.62 8.71
C VAL A 455 -11.24 0.94 8.87
N ALA A 456 -11.64 2.08 8.31
CA ALA A 456 -13.02 2.49 8.11
C ALA A 456 -13.42 2.34 6.64
N LEU A 457 -14.64 1.86 6.40
CA LEU A 457 -15.22 1.89 5.05
C LEU A 457 -15.90 3.24 4.79
N PRO A 458 -15.82 3.78 3.56
CA PRO A 458 -16.54 5.00 3.23
C PRO A 458 -18.04 4.77 3.37
N ASN A 459 -18.76 5.74 3.93
CA ASN A 459 -20.20 5.60 4.06
C ASN A 459 -20.90 5.70 2.69
N LEU A 460 -22.17 5.29 2.61
CA LEU A 460 -22.91 5.29 1.35
C LEU A 460 -22.98 6.69 0.70
N THR A 461 -23.10 7.75 1.50
CA THR A 461 -23.14 9.13 1.00
C THR A 461 -21.82 9.54 0.34
N GLU A 462 -20.70 9.17 0.96
CA GLU A 462 -19.35 9.37 0.41
C GLU A 462 -19.19 8.61 -0.90
N LEU A 463 -19.62 7.34 -0.95
CA LEU A 463 -19.58 6.52 -2.17
C LEU A 463 -20.50 7.05 -3.27
N ILE A 464 -21.68 7.57 -2.95
CA ILE A 464 -22.57 8.25 -3.90
C ILE A 464 -21.90 9.51 -4.45
N ASN A 465 -21.14 10.22 -3.62
CA ASN A 465 -20.38 11.38 -4.05
C ASN A 465 -19.17 11.02 -4.92
N SER A 466 -18.49 9.90 -4.65
CA SER A 466 -17.36 9.40 -5.44
C SER A 466 -17.81 8.74 -6.76
N TYR A 467 -18.78 7.83 -6.71
CA TYR A 467 -19.14 6.93 -7.79
C TYR A 467 -20.59 7.05 -8.29
N GLY A 468 -21.49 7.66 -7.52
CA GLY A 468 -22.90 7.84 -7.90
C GLY A 468 -23.19 9.15 -8.63
N ALA A 469 -24.46 9.57 -8.60
CA ALA A 469 -24.90 10.83 -9.21
C ALA A 469 -24.48 12.10 -8.44
N GLY A 470 -23.81 11.94 -7.30
CA GLY A 470 -23.46 13.04 -6.40
C GLY A 470 -24.65 13.55 -5.59
N LEU A 471 -24.37 14.43 -4.63
CA LEU A 471 -25.40 15.12 -3.86
C LEU A 471 -26.18 16.05 -4.81
N GLY A 472 -27.47 15.79 -4.98
CA GLY A 472 -28.34 16.54 -5.91
C GLY A 472 -28.55 15.88 -7.28
N GLY A 473 -27.93 14.72 -7.55
CA GLY A 473 -28.29 13.89 -8.70
C GLY A 473 -27.85 14.40 -10.08
N VAL A 474 -26.87 15.32 -10.13
CA VAL A 474 -26.47 16.01 -11.37
C VAL A 474 -25.53 15.16 -12.24
N ARG A 475 -24.74 14.24 -11.65
CA ARG A 475 -23.71 13.45 -12.36
C ARG A 475 -24.25 12.12 -12.87
N ILE A 476 -25.24 12.18 -13.74
CA ILE A 476 -26.03 11.03 -14.21
C ILE A 476 -25.14 10.02 -14.97
N LEU A 477 -24.24 10.50 -15.84
CA LEU A 477 -23.37 9.63 -16.63
C LEU A 477 -22.32 8.95 -15.76
N ARG A 478 -21.82 9.63 -14.73
CA ARG A 478 -20.96 9.00 -13.74
C ARG A 478 -21.68 7.89 -12.97
N ASN A 479 -22.93 8.09 -12.57
CA ASN A 479 -23.75 7.05 -11.95
C ASN A 479 -23.88 5.83 -12.88
N LYS A 480 -24.13 6.05 -14.18
CA LYS A 480 -24.17 4.96 -15.19
C LYS A 480 -22.82 4.26 -15.35
N LYS A 481 -21.70 4.99 -15.31
CA LYS A 481 -20.35 4.43 -15.50
C LYS A 481 -19.98 3.41 -14.43
N TYR A 482 -20.40 3.69 -13.20
CA TYR A 482 -20.11 2.90 -12.00
C TYR A 482 -21.27 2.03 -11.51
N GLN A 483 -22.36 1.93 -12.27
CA GLN A 483 -23.42 0.99 -11.93
C GLN A 483 -22.98 -0.46 -12.23
N PRO A 484 -23.55 -1.47 -11.55
CA PRO A 484 -23.16 -2.86 -11.68
C PRO A 484 -23.76 -3.54 -12.94
N SER A 485 -23.78 -2.83 -14.08
CA SER A 485 -24.13 -3.38 -15.38
C SER A 485 -22.94 -4.09 -16.00
N LEU A 486 -23.18 -5.25 -16.62
CA LEU A 486 -22.15 -6.04 -17.28
C LEU A 486 -22.16 -5.78 -18.79
N PRO A 487 -20.98 -5.69 -19.45
CA PRO A 487 -20.90 -5.75 -20.90
C PRO A 487 -21.51 -7.03 -21.45
N ILE A 488 -22.06 -6.97 -22.66
CA ILE A 488 -22.68 -8.14 -23.33
C ILE A 488 -21.67 -9.29 -23.46
N SER A 489 -20.43 -9.01 -23.83
CA SER A 489 -19.36 -10.01 -23.90
C SER A 489 -19.15 -10.78 -22.59
N ILE A 490 -19.25 -10.10 -21.44
CA ILE A 490 -19.10 -10.74 -20.13
C ILE A 490 -20.33 -11.62 -19.82
N MET A 491 -21.53 -11.16 -20.21
CA MET A 491 -22.75 -11.96 -20.02
C MET A 491 -22.73 -13.20 -20.89
N ASP A 492 -22.33 -13.07 -22.16
CA ASP A 492 -22.19 -14.19 -23.10
C ASP A 492 -21.17 -15.23 -22.60
N ASP A 493 -19.99 -14.79 -22.13
CA ASP A 493 -18.96 -15.67 -21.54
C ASP A 493 -19.49 -16.44 -20.32
N ILE A 494 -20.29 -15.79 -19.47
CA ILE A 494 -20.89 -16.42 -18.29
C ILE A 494 -21.95 -17.43 -18.71
N ASP A 495 -22.84 -17.06 -19.64
CA ASP A 495 -23.91 -17.93 -20.12
C ASP A 495 -23.38 -19.17 -20.85
N GLU A 496 -22.29 -19.04 -21.60
CA GLU A 496 -21.56 -20.16 -22.21
C GLU A 496 -21.08 -21.13 -21.13
N LYS A 497 -20.34 -20.64 -20.13
CA LYS A 497 -19.84 -21.46 -19.02
C LYS A 497 -20.93 -22.16 -18.23
N LEU A 498 -22.04 -21.46 -17.97
CA LEU A 498 -23.20 -22.03 -17.28
C LEU A 498 -23.89 -23.10 -18.14
N THR A 499 -23.88 -22.94 -19.47
CA THR A 499 -24.45 -23.93 -20.39
C THR A 499 -23.58 -25.18 -20.48
N GLU A 500 -22.26 -25.01 -20.54
CA GLU A 500 -21.29 -26.10 -20.47
C GLU A 500 -21.51 -26.92 -19.19
N ASN A 501 -21.53 -26.27 -18.01
CA ASN A 501 -21.76 -26.94 -16.73
C ASN A 501 -23.04 -27.80 -16.70
N ARG A 502 -24.14 -27.31 -17.30
CA ARG A 502 -25.39 -28.06 -17.42
C ARG A 502 -25.27 -29.28 -18.34
N SER A 503 -24.51 -29.17 -19.43
CA SER A 503 -24.23 -30.30 -20.33
C SER A 503 -23.47 -31.40 -19.59
N TRP A 504 -22.40 -31.04 -18.88
CA TRP A 504 -21.60 -31.99 -18.09
C TRP A 504 -22.43 -32.70 -17.02
N GLN A 505 -23.36 -31.98 -16.37
CA GLN A 505 -24.27 -32.58 -15.39
C GLN A 505 -25.21 -33.60 -16.05
N ASN A 506 -25.85 -33.23 -17.16
CA ASN A 506 -26.76 -34.13 -17.87
C ASN A 506 -26.04 -35.38 -18.41
N GLU A 507 -24.83 -35.22 -18.97
CA GLU A 507 -24.00 -36.34 -19.44
C GLU A 507 -23.56 -37.27 -18.30
N THR A 508 -23.29 -36.73 -17.11
CA THR A 508 -22.95 -37.54 -15.93
C THR A 508 -24.15 -38.38 -15.46
N TYR A 509 -25.38 -37.84 -15.51
CA TYR A 509 -26.59 -38.57 -15.16
C TYR A 509 -27.01 -39.62 -16.21
N ASP A 510 -26.67 -39.44 -17.49
CA ASP A 510 -26.93 -40.45 -18.53
C ASP A 510 -26.03 -41.68 -18.38
N TYR A 511 -24.79 -41.52 -17.92
CA TYR A 511 -23.89 -42.66 -17.64
C TYR A 511 -24.36 -43.55 -16.48
N ASP A 512 -25.06 -42.99 -15.50
CA ASP A 512 -25.61 -43.75 -14.37
C ASP A 512 -26.92 -44.48 -14.73
N ASN A 513 -27.62 -44.07 -15.80
CA ASN A 513 -28.84 -44.72 -16.28
C ASN A 513 -28.59 -45.80 -17.35
N GLU A 514 -27.42 -45.87 -17.96
CA GLU A 514 -27.05 -46.91 -18.94
C GLU A 514 -26.53 -48.21 -18.31
N LYS A 515 -26.61 -48.35 -16.98
CA LYS A 515 -26.17 -49.56 -16.24
C LYS A 515 -27.28 -50.41 -15.61
N ASP A 516 -28.51 -50.27 -16.07
CA ASP A 516 -29.59 -51.22 -15.73
C ASP A 516 -30.26 -51.73 -17.02
N GLY A 517 -29.66 -52.77 -17.62
CA GLY A 517 -30.23 -53.49 -18.74
C GLY A 517 -29.44 -54.75 -19.10
N GLU A 518 -29.99 -55.91 -18.68
CA GLU A 518 -29.72 -57.29 -19.15
C GLU A 518 -28.47 -58.00 -18.55
N ASP A 519 -28.67 -58.82 -17.49
CA ASP A 519 -28.90 -60.28 -17.62
C ASP A 519 -28.92 -61.00 -16.25
N ASP A 520 -29.90 -61.90 -16.08
CA ASP A 520 -30.07 -62.84 -14.96
C ASP A 520 -29.01 -63.97 -15.00
N GLU A 521 -28.48 -64.39 -13.84
CA GLU A 521 -28.42 -65.79 -13.34
C GLU A 521 -27.49 -65.93 -12.09
N GLU A 522 -27.80 -66.95 -11.30
CA GLU A 522 -27.55 -67.17 -9.87
C GLU A 522 -26.13 -67.64 -9.47
N GLU A 523 -25.67 -67.29 -8.24
CA GLU A 523 -25.25 -68.21 -7.15
C GLU A 523 -24.15 -67.67 -6.17
N GLU A 524 -24.50 -67.74 -4.88
CA GLU A 524 -23.75 -68.03 -3.64
C GLU A 524 -22.53 -67.21 -3.09
N HIS A 525 -22.76 -66.67 -1.88
CA HIS A 525 -21.93 -66.58 -0.66
C HIS A 525 -20.46 -66.07 -0.69
N ASN A 526 -20.20 -64.91 -0.05
CA ASN A 526 -19.60 -64.86 1.30
C ASN A 526 -19.47 -63.44 1.88
N GLU A 527 -19.58 -63.35 3.21
CA GLU A 527 -19.47 -62.16 4.06
C GLU A 527 -18.05 -61.56 4.09
N GLY A 528 -17.94 -60.23 4.26
CA GLY A 528 -16.68 -59.58 4.62
C GLY A 528 -16.70 -58.05 4.53
N ALA A 529 -16.78 -57.40 5.69
CA ALA A 529 -16.75 -55.95 5.90
C ALA A 529 -15.55 -55.21 5.27
N ASN A 530 -15.77 -54.00 4.74
CA ASN A 530 -15.29 -52.75 5.36
C ASN A 530 -15.67 -51.53 4.51
N ALA A 531 -16.20 -50.51 5.20
CA ALA A 531 -16.29 -49.15 4.70
C ALA A 531 -14.88 -48.58 4.46
N ASN A 532 -14.69 -47.87 3.35
CA ASN A 532 -13.61 -46.88 3.19
C ASN A 532 -14.08 -45.81 2.21
N GLY A 533 -14.55 -44.68 2.75
CA GLY A 533 -14.47 -43.42 2.04
C GLY A 533 -13.00 -42.99 2.05
N ASP A 534 -12.32 -43.11 0.91
CA ASP A 534 -11.00 -42.50 0.69
C ASP A 534 -10.53 -42.69 -0.79
N GLU A 535 -11.32 -42.24 -1.77
CA GLU A 535 -10.87 -42.21 -3.18
C GLU A 535 -11.18 -40.92 -3.96
N LEU A 536 -11.47 -39.80 -3.26
CA LEU A 536 -11.75 -38.51 -3.91
C LEU A 536 -10.56 -37.52 -3.92
N PHE A 537 -9.36 -37.94 -3.51
CA PHE A 537 -8.16 -37.07 -3.46
C PHE A 537 -6.91 -37.58 -4.19
N LYS A 538 -7.02 -38.56 -5.09
CA LYS A 538 -5.89 -38.98 -5.94
C LYS A 538 -6.02 -38.47 -7.37
N GLN A 539 -5.93 -37.15 -7.54
CA GLN A 539 -5.41 -36.55 -8.78
C GLN A 539 -5.08 -35.06 -8.55
N VAL A 540 -4.11 -34.79 -7.67
CA VAL A 540 -3.38 -33.52 -7.70
C VAL A 540 -2.09 -33.79 -8.47
N GLN A 541 -2.07 -33.43 -9.75
CA GLN A 541 -0.81 -33.26 -10.48
C GLN A 541 -0.08 -32.04 -9.91
N MET A 542 1.14 -32.26 -9.43
CA MET A 542 2.07 -31.22 -9.01
C MET A 542 2.47 -30.37 -10.23
N PRO A 543 2.38 -29.03 -10.19
CA PRO A 543 2.97 -28.19 -11.23
C PRO A 543 4.50 -28.31 -11.20
N ASN A 544 5.07 -28.92 -12.23
CA ASN A 544 6.50 -28.90 -12.49
C ASN A 544 6.93 -27.49 -12.93
N SER A 545 7.41 -26.68 -11.99
CA SER A 545 8.24 -25.52 -12.33
C SER A 545 9.27 -25.23 -11.24
N LEU A 546 10.08 -26.23 -10.90
CA LEU A 546 11.38 -26.05 -10.25
C LEU A 546 12.38 -26.97 -10.96
N LEU A 547 12.86 -26.55 -12.13
CA LEU A 547 14.04 -27.12 -12.75
C LEU A 547 15.16 -26.09 -12.75
N HIS A 548 16.15 -26.40 -11.92
CA HIS A 548 17.45 -25.77 -11.82
C HIS A 548 18.09 -25.55 -13.20
N LYS A 549 18.51 -24.31 -13.48
CA LYS A 549 19.47 -24.03 -14.55
C LYS A 549 20.87 -24.23 -13.96
N ASN A 550 21.55 -25.29 -14.38
CA ASN A 550 22.94 -25.51 -14.02
C ASN A 550 23.84 -24.47 -14.68
N TRP A 551 24.79 -23.98 -13.88
CA TRP A 551 25.83 -23.04 -14.27
C TRP A 551 26.90 -23.77 -15.10
N GLY A 552 27.25 -23.21 -16.26
CA GLY A 552 28.44 -23.59 -17.02
C GLY A 552 28.15 -24.28 -18.35
N ASP A 553 28.03 -23.51 -19.43
CA ASP A 553 28.95 -23.67 -20.55
C ASP A 553 29.01 -22.40 -21.41
N THR A 554 30.23 -22.04 -21.77
CA THR A 554 30.61 -20.88 -22.58
C THR A 554 30.45 -21.18 -24.07
N SER A 555 29.83 -20.27 -24.84
CA SER A 555 30.40 -19.69 -26.08
C SER A 555 29.36 -19.04 -27.01
N THR A 556 29.75 -17.87 -27.55
CA THR A 556 29.28 -17.16 -28.77
C THR A 556 28.10 -16.17 -28.73
N GLY A 557 28.40 -14.92 -29.15
CA GLY A 557 27.51 -13.87 -29.73
C GLY A 557 26.64 -13.11 -28.72
N VAL A 558 27.00 -11.92 -28.22
CA VAL A 558 26.88 -10.57 -28.82
C VAL A 558 25.55 -10.33 -29.56
N GLU A 559 24.89 -9.24 -29.16
CA GLU A 559 23.70 -8.57 -29.74
C GLU A 559 22.33 -8.96 -29.15
N ASP A 560 21.89 -8.16 -28.15
CA ASP A 560 20.60 -7.44 -28.11
C ASP A 560 20.16 -7.19 -26.67
N PHE A 561 20.64 -6.08 -26.11
CA PHE A 561 20.23 -5.55 -24.81
C PHE A 561 19.72 -4.13 -24.99
N GLU A 562 18.63 -3.98 -25.75
CA GLU A 562 17.85 -2.75 -25.81
C GLU A 562 16.37 -3.08 -26.04
N SER A 563 15.66 -3.38 -24.95
CA SER A 563 14.23 -3.12 -24.88
C SER A 563 13.86 -2.82 -23.43
N ASN A 564 13.59 -1.55 -23.21
CA ASN A 564 13.03 -0.94 -22.01
C ASN A 564 11.70 -1.60 -21.61
N PRO A 565 11.54 -2.14 -20.38
CA PRO A 565 10.25 -2.54 -19.84
C PRO A 565 9.83 -1.58 -18.72
N TRP A 566 9.73 -0.29 -19.03
CA TRP A 566 8.95 0.69 -18.27
C TRP A 566 7.74 1.10 -19.09
#